data_AF-M7SX86-F1
#
_entry.id   AF-M7SX86-F1
#
_cell.length_a   1.000
_cell.length_b   1.000
_cell.length_c   1.000
_cell.angle_alpha   90.00
_cell.angle_beta   90.00
_cell.angle_gamma   90.00
#
_symmetry.space_group_name_H-M   'P 1'
#
loop_
_entity.id
_entity.type
_entity.pdbx_description
1 polymer ?
#
loop_
_entity_poly.entity_id
_entity_poly.type
_entity_poly.pdbx_seq_one_letter_code
_entity_poly.pdbx_strand_id
1 'polypeptide(L)'
;MGGLHGNKGAIVVRFMVDDTSLCFINCHLAAGQSQANARHNDIKEIMETPIFQPEIDPTVRMDSFTGGGDGSMILDHELCLLNGDLNYRIDTMSRDTVVHAVKAGNLAKLLDRDQLLVARRRNPAFKLRAFEEMPITFAPTYKYDVGTDTYDSSEKKRSPAWCDRLLHRGSGRIQQLDYRRHEVHVSDHRPVTGRFKFTVKSISPRERILAWADCQQQFEAFRQKEGQEEKLNYLMNLIGYDQATSQQLIQDKDARKLQRSPSRHVE
;
A
#
# COMPACT_ATOMS: atom_id res chain seq x y z
N MET A 1 -15.91 0.65 19.21
CA MET A 1 -14.49 0.48 19.59
C MET A 1 -14.43 -0.39 20.83
N GLY A 2 -14.08 -1.66 20.69
CA GLY A 2 -13.86 -2.58 21.81
C GLY A 2 -12.38 -2.76 22.05
N GLY A 3 -11.83 -2.02 23.01
CA GLY A 3 -10.58 -2.35 23.71
C GLY A 3 -9.27 -1.85 23.10
N LEU A 4 -8.68 -0.81 23.71
CA LEU A 4 -7.27 -0.38 23.62
C LEU A 4 -6.24 -1.46 24.05
N HIS A 5 -6.69 -2.67 24.38
CA HIS A 5 -5.88 -3.81 24.76
C HIS A 5 -6.41 -5.04 24.03
N GLY A 6 -5.80 -5.38 22.90
CA GLY A 6 -6.20 -6.50 22.05
C GLY A 6 -5.00 -7.39 21.73
N ASN A 7 -5.16 -8.70 21.83
CA ASN A 7 -4.23 -9.71 21.33
C ASN A 7 -4.21 -9.80 19.79
N LYS A 8 -4.60 -8.71 19.11
CA LYS A 8 -4.81 -8.54 17.67
C LYS A 8 -4.41 -7.13 17.29
N GLY A 9 -3.84 -6.97 16.11
CA GLY A 9 -3.30 -5.70 15.63
C GLY A 9 -2.14 -5.93 14.67
N ALA A 10 -1.25 -4.95 14.59
CA ALA A 10 -0.04 -5.05 13.78
C ALA A 10 1.17 -4.44 14.47
N ILE A 11 2.34 -4.97 14.15
CA ILE A 11 3.64 -4.34 14.43
C ILE A 11 4.19 -3.87 13.08
N VAL A 12 4.63 -2.63 13.04
CA VAL A 12 5.11 -1.98 11.81
C VAL A 12 6.51 -1.45 12.03
N VAL A 13 7.43 -1.78 11.12
CA VAL A 13 8.81 -1.30 11.13
C VAL A 13 9.10 -0.64 9.79
N ARG A 14 9.62 0.59 9.83
CA ARG A 14 10.12 1.30 8.64
C ARG A 14 11.60 1.59 8.76
N PHE A 15 12.29 1.65 7.63
CA PHE A 15 13.66 2.13 7.53
C PHE A 15 13.99 2.47 6.07
N MET A 16 15.11 3.15 5.89
CA MET A 16 15.65 3.48 4.57
C MET A 16 16.77 2.49 4.20
N VAL A 17 16.80 2.07 2.95
CA VAL A 17 17.96 1.42 2.33
C VAL A 17 18.36 2.28 1.13
N ASP A 18 19.56 2.84 1.19
CA ASP A 18 19.95 3.98 0.36
C ASP A 18 18.85 5.06 0.39
N ASP A 19 18.31 5.43 -0.77
CA ASP A 19 17.24 6.43 -0.88
C ASP A 19 15.86 5.79 -1.03
N THR A 20 15.71 4.52 -0.68
CA THR A 20 14.45 3.78 -0.80
C THR A 20 13.78 3.58 0.56
N SER A 21 12.51 3.96 0.66
CA SER A 21 11.71 3.70 1.87
C SER A 21 11.11 2.30 1.89
N LEU A 22 11.40 1.55 2.96
CA LEU A 22 10.85 0.21 3.20
C LEU A 22 9.93 0.22 4.42
N CYS A 23 8.82 -0.51 4.34
CA CYS A 23 7.87 -0.70 5.43
C CYS A 23 7.46 -2.16 5.57
N PHE A 24 7.75 -2.76 6.72
CA PHE A 24 7.43 -4.15 7.06
C PHE A 24 6.28 -4.17 8.06
N ILE A 25 5.23 -4.93 7.75
CA ILE A 25 3.98 -4.96 8.51
C ILE A 25 3.71 -6.40 8.92
N ASN A 26 3.73 -6.70 10.22
CA ASN A 26 3.32 -8.00 10.74
C ASN A 26 1.95 -7.87 11.41
N CYS A 27 0.94 -8.60 10.90
CA CYS A 27 -0.44 -8.53 11.36
C CYS A 27 -0.87 -9.81 12.10
N HIS A 28 -1.73 -9.64 13.09
CA HIS A 28 -2.54 -10.70 13.68
C HIS A 28 -3.99 -10.21 13.76
N LEU A 29 -4.84 -10.61 12.80
CA LEU A 29 -6.17 -10.05 12.60
C LEU A 29 -7.28 -10.85 13.28
N ALA A 30 -8.48 -10.27 13.38
CA ALA A 30 -9.65 -10.89 14.01
C ALA A 30 -9.87 -12.36 13.58
N ALA A 31 -9.95 -13.25 14.56
CA ALA A 31 -10.11 -14.69 14.35
C ALA A 31 -11.59 -15.10 14.17
N GLY A 32 -11.81 -16.25 13.53
CA GLY A 32 -13.14 -16.86 13.39
C GLY A 32 -13.68 -16.82 11.96
N GLN A 33 -14.51 -17.82 11.65
CA GLN A 33 -15.05 -18.05 10.30
C GLN A 33 -15.84 -16.84 9.78
N SER A 34 -16.78 -16.35 10.58
CA SER A 34 -17.70 -15.27 10.20
C SER A 34 -17.14 -13.85 10.39
N GLN A 35 -15.86 -13.70 10.74
CA GLN A 35 -15.24 -12.41 11.09
C GLN A 35 -14.48 -11.75 9.93
N ALA A 36 -14.86 -12.05 8.67
CA ALA A 36 -14.19 -11.48 7.50
C ALA A 36 -14.29 -9.94 7.46
N ASN A 37 -15.47 -9.39 7.78
CA ASN A 37 -15.67 -7.94 7.83
C ASN A 37 -14.86 -7.26 8.95
N ALA A 38 -14.69 -7.92 10.10
CA ALA A 38 -13.81 -7.42 11.15
C ALA A 38 -12.36 -7.34 10.65
N ARG A 39 -11.86 -8.38 9.98
CA ARG A 39 -10.52 -8.36 9.36
C ARG A 39 -10.36 -7.28 8.29
N HIS A 40 -11.39 -7.03 7.49
CA HIS A 40 -11.37 -5.92 6.51
C HIS A 40 -11.22 -4.57 7.22
N ASN A 41 -11.94 -4.38 8.34
CA ASN A 41 -11.86 -3.18 9.15
C ASN A 41 -10.50 -3.05 9.84
N ASP A 42 -9.97 -4.13 10.44
CA ASP A 42 -8.64 -4.15 11.06
C ASP A 42 -7.57 -3.70 10.04
N ILE A 43 -7.59 -4.26 8.82
CA ILE A 43 -6.66 -3.87 7.75
C ILE A 43 -6.85 -2.41 7.36
N LYS A 44 -8.09 -1.94 7.25
CA LYS A 44 -8.36 -0.55 6.89
C LYS A 44 -7.77 0.39 7.94
N GLU A 45 -8.02 0.12 9.21
CA GLU A 45 -7.50 0.89 10.33
C GLU A 45 -5.96 0.87 10.34
N ILE A 46 -5.33 -0.31 10.22
CA ILE A 46 -3.86 -0.44 10.15
C ILE A 46 -3.27 0.40 9.01
N MET A 47 -3.91 0.40 7.84
CA MET A 47 -3.39 1.09 6.64
C MET A 47 -3.63 2.60 6.63
N GLU A 48 -4.68 3.08 7.30
CA GLU A 48 -5.07 4.51 7.31
C GLU A 48 -4.62 5.25 8.58
N THR A 49 -4.12 4.54 9.60
CA THR A 49 -3.58 5.19 10.79
C THR A 49 -2.19 5.78 10.51
N PRO A 50 -1.93 7.05 10.86
CA PRO A 50 -0.59 7.61 10.85
C PRO A 50 0.20 7.05 12.05
N ILE A 51 1.05 6.05 11.81
CA ILE A 51 1.80 5.32 12.86
C ILE A 51 3.17 5.95 13.09
N PHE A 52 3.70 6.69 12.10
CA PHE A 52 5.04 7.26 12.16
C PHE A 52 5.03 8.79 12.25
N GLN A 53 6.12 9.34 12.78
CA GLN A 53 6.36 10.78 12.70
C GLN A 53 6.54 11.20 11.23
N PRO A 54 5.80 12.22 10.77
CA PRO A 54 5.97 12.78 9.43
C PRO A 54 7.41 13.27 9.19
N GLU A 55 7.90 13.11 7.97
CA GLU A 55 9.13 13.77 7.52
C GLU A 55 8.85 15.26 7.29
N ILE A 56 9.62 16.13 7.96
CA ILE A 56 9.39 17.57 7.97
C ILE A 56 10.06 18.21 6.74
N ASP A 57 11.20 17.69 6.29
CA ASP A 57 11.91 18.25 5.13
C ASP A 57 11.16 17.89 3.83
N PRO A 58 10.65 18.90 3.08
CA PRO A 58 9.92 18.66 1.84
C PRO A 58 10.76 17.97 0.75
N THR A 59 12.07 18.21 0.74
CA THR A 59 13.00 17.62 -0.23
C THR A 59 13.18 16.14 0.05
N VAL A 60 13.48 15.79 1.31
CA VAL A 60 13.61 14.39 1.75
C VAL A 60 12.30 13.65 1.52
N ARG A 61 11.17 14.29 1.83
CA ARG A 61 9.84 13.71 1.63
C ARG A 61 9.59 13.31 0.18
N MET A 62 9.84 14.24 -0.74
CA MET A 62 9.67 14.05 -2.17
C MET A 62 10.57 12.96 -2.73
N ASP A 63 11.77 12.82 -2.17
CA ASP A 63 12.75 11.83 -2.63
C ASP A 63 12.50 10.44 -2.04
N SER A 64 11.99 10.36 -0.80
CA SER A 64 11.89 9.10 -0.04
C SER A 64 10.51 8.46 -0.05
N PHE A 65 9.43 9.22 -0.19
CA PHE A 65 8.05 8.73 -0.12
C PHE A 65 7.29 8.91 -1.43
N THR A 66 6.13 8.27 -1.54
CA THR A 66 5.34 8.21 -2.78
C THR A 66 3.92 8.73 -2.57
N GLY A 67 3.25 9.06 -3.67
CA GLY A 67 1.85 9.49 -3.64
C GLY A 67 1.61 10.83 -2.94
N GLY A 68 2.65 11.64 -2.74
CA GLY A 68 2.57 12.89 -1.98
C GLY A 68 2.50 12.70 -0.47
N GLY A 69 2.74 11.47 0.02
CA GLY A 69 2.77 11.15 1.44
C GLY A 69 3.94 11.79 2.18
N ASP A 70 3.80 11.93 3.50
CA ASP A 70 4.82 12.47 4.39
C ASP A 70 5.57 11.39 5.18
N GLY A 71 5.27 10.13 4.90
CA GLY A 71 5.88 8.97 5.56
C GLY A 71 5.18 8.60 6.86
N SER A 72 4.14 9.31 7.28
CA SER A 72 3.37 8.98 8.48
C SER A 72 2.55 7.70 8.31
N MET A 73 2.10 7.40 7.09
CA MET A 73 1.29 6.23 6.77
C MET A 73 2.11 5.11 6.13
N ILE A 74 1.64 3.87 6.28
CA ILE A 74 2.27 2.69 5.65
C ILE A 74 2.36 2.89 4.13
N LEU A 75 1.28 3.37 3.51
CA LEU A 75 1.17 3.46 2.05
C LEU A 75 1.95 4.60 1.39
N ASP A 76 2.61 5.45 2.19
CA ASP A 76 3.54 6.47 1.73
C ASP A 76 4.88 5.85 1.32
N HIS A 77 5.22 4.68 1.87
CA HIS A 77 6.49 4.01 1.64
C HIS A 77 6.53 3.34 0.27
N GLU A 78 7.71 3.36 -0.34
CA GLU A 78 7.94 2.83 -1.67
C GLU A 78 7.75 1.32 -1.76
N LEU A 79 8.33 0.59 -0.81
CA LEU A 79 8.37 -0.87 -0.78
C LEU A 79 7.75 -1.36 0.52
N CYS A 80 6.58 -1.97 0.44
CA CYS A 80 5.86 -2.51 1.59
C CYS A 80 5.82 -4.03 1.54
N LEU A 81 6.15 -4.68 2.65
CA LEU A 81 5.99 -6.13 2.84
C LEU A 81 5.07 -6.39 4.04
N LEU A 82 3.92 -7.02 3.78
CA LEU A 82 2.95 -7.39 4.81
C LEU A 82 2.97 -8.91 5.01
N ASN A 83 3.04 -9.34 6.26
CA ASN A 83 2.93 -10.74 6.63
C ASN A 83 2.12 -10.95 7.92
N GLY A 84 1.85 -12.21 8.24
CA GLY A 84 1.35 -12.62 9.55
C GLY A 84 0.10 -13.50 9.47
N ASP A 85 -0.54 -13.70 10.62
CA ASP A 85 -1.81 -14.42 10.74
C ASP A 85 -2.95 -13.46 10.39
N LEU A 86 -3.29 -13.43 9.11
CA LEU A 86 -4.40 -12.62 8.60
C LEU A 86 -5.76 -13.27 8.90
N ASN A 87 -5.79 -14.51 9.39
CA ASN A 87 -6.97 -15.22 9.86
C ASN A 87 -8.14 -15.38 8.86
N TYR A 88 -7.94 -15.10 7.57
CA TYR A 88 -8.93 -15.38 6.53
C TYR A 88 -9.14 -16.88 6.36
N ARG A 89 -10.39 -17.27 6.14
CA ARG A 89 -10.85 -18.66 6.09
C ARG A 89 -11.36 -19.02 4.71
N ILE A 90 -11.66 -20.30 4.52
CA ILE A 90 -12.31 -20.83 3.32
C ILE A 90 -13.81 -20.85 3.59
N ASP A 91 -14.59 -20.12 2.79
CA ASP A 91 -16.04 -20.02 2.95
C ASP A 91 -16.82 -21.06 2.13
N THR A 92 -18.10 -21.21 2.43
CA THR A 92 -19.08 -21.97 1.62
C THR A 92 -18.78 -23.47 1.46
N MET A 93 -17.96 -24.06 2.34
CA MET A 93 -17.62 -25.49 2.32
C MET A 93 -17.65 -26.06 3.75
N SER A 94 -18.16 -27.29 3.90
CA SER A 94 -18.05 -28.01 5.17
C SER A 94 -16.60 -28.42 5.43
N ARG A 95 -16.22 -28.56 6.71
CA ARG A 95 -14.88 -29.02 7.10
C ARG A 95 -14.47 -30.29 6.37
N ASP A 96 -15.34 -31.30 6.33
CA ASP A 96 -15.01 -32.59 5.73
C ASP A 96 -14.77 -32.47 4.23
N THR A 97 -15.51 -31.58 3.55
CA THR A 97 -15.26 -31.27 2.14
C THR A 97 -13.90 -30.60 1.95
N VAL A 98 -13.53 -29.66 2.83
CA VAL A 98 -12.22 -29.00 2.80
C VAL A 98 -11.10 -30.01 3.02
N VAL A 99 -11.19 -30.83 4.07
CA VAL A 99 -10.19 -31.88 4.38
C VAL A 99 -10.06 -32.87 3.23
N HIS A 100 -11.16 -33.32 2.64
CA HIS A 100 -11.14 -34.22 1.49
C HIS A 100 -10.47 -33.57 0.27
N ALA A 101 -10.79 -32.31 -0.03
CA ALA A 101 -10.17 -31.58 -1.14
C ALA A 101 -8.66 -31.37 -0.94
N VAL A 102 -8.21 -31.10 0.31
CA VAL A 102 -6.78 -31.04 0.63
C VAL A 102 -6.11 -32.38 0.38
N LYS A 103 -6.69 -33.48 0.87
CA LYS A 103 -6.17 -34.84 0.65
C LYS A 103 -6.09 -35.22 -0.83
N ALA A 104 -7.05 -34.75 -1.62
CA ALA A 104 -7.08 -34.95 -3.07
C ALA A 104 -6.18 -33.97 -3.86
N GLY A 105 -5.45 -33.07 -3.18
CA GLY A 105 -4.60 -32.06 -3.84
C GLY A 105 -5.36 -30.97 -4.59
N ASN A 106 -6.69 -30.89 -4.45
CA ASN A 106 -7.52 -29.92 -5.16
C ASN A 106 -7.55 -28.55 -4.45
N LEU A 107 -6.37 -27.94 -4.35
CA LEU A 107 -6.19 -26.66 -3.66
C LEU A 107 -6.85 -25.49 -4.42
N ALA A 108 -6.86 -25.54 -5.75
CA ALA A 108 -7.47 -24.49 -6.58
C ALA A 108 -8.95 -24.26 -6.24
N LYS A 109 -9.72 -25.35 -6.06
CA LYS A 109 -11.13 -25.28 -5.65
C LYS A 109 -11.32 -24.58 -4.30
N LEU A 110 -10.38 -24.77 -3.38
CA LEU A 110 -10.40 -24.16 -2.05
C LEU A 110 -10.01 -22.68 -2.10
N LEU A 111 -8.96 -22.35 -2.88
CA LEU A 111 -8.50 -20.96 -3.07
C LEU A 111 -9.57 -20.08 -3.73
N ASP A 112 -10.44 -20.65 -4.56
CA ASP A 112 -11.58 -19.93 -5.11
C ASP A 112 -12.57 -19.43 -4.04
N ARG A 113 -12.54 -20.03 -2.85
CA ARG A 113 -13.38 -19.69 -1.70
C ARG A 113 -12.59 -19.13 -0.53
N ASP A 114 -11.30 -18.87 -0.70
CA ASP A 114 -10.49 -18.16 0.28
C ASP A 114 -10.98 -16.71 0.40
N GLN A 115 -11.38 -16.32 1.61
CA GLN A 115 -12.00 -15.03 1.87
C GLN A 115 -11.09 -13.85 1.46
N LEU A 116 -9.76 -13.96 1.64
CA LEU A 116 -8.83 -12.89 1.27
C LEU A 116 -8.79 -12.72 -0.26
N LEU A 117 -8.63 -13.82 -0.99
CA LEU A 117 -8.60 -13.79 -2.46
C LEU A 117 -9.95 -13.35 -3.04
N VAL A 118 -11.06 -13.77 -2.46
CA VAL A 118 -12.40 -13.32 -2.85
C VAL A 118 -12.58 -11.83 -2.60
N ALA A 119 -12.17 -11.31 -1.43
CA ALA A 119 -12.23 -9.89 -1.11
C ALA A 119 -11.40 -9.04 -2.10
N ARG A 120 -10.16 -9.46 -2.41
CA ARG A 120 -9.30 -8.77 -3.40
C ARG A 120 -9.93 -8.73 -4.79
N ARG A 121 -10.59 -9.83 -5.22
CA ARG A 121 -11.29 -9.89 -6.51
C ARG A 121 -12.54 -9.01 -6.55
N ARG A 122 -13.40 -9.09 -5.52
CA ARG A 122 -14.77 -8.56 -5.55
C ARG A 122 -14.95 -7.17 -4.95
N ASN A 123 -14.06 -6.71 -4.08
CA ASN A 123 -14.18 -5.41 -3.41
C ASN A 123 -13.10 -4.43 -3.94
N PRO A 124 -13.46 -3.46 -4.80
CA PRO A 124 -12.52 -2.47 -5.32
C PRO A 124 -11.88 -1.58 -4.23
N ALA A 125 -12.59 -1.36 -3.13
CA ALA A 125 -12.13 -0.52 -2.02
C ALA A 125 -11.27 -1.29 -0.99
N PHE A 126 -11.06 -2.60 -1.19
CA PHE A 126 -10.29 -3.41 -0.24
C PHE A 126 -8.79 -3.05 -0.29
N LYS A 127 -8.22 -2.63 0.84
CA LYS A 127 -6.85 -2.08 0.89
C LYS A 127 -5.77 -3.05 0.39
N LEU A 128 -5.88 -4.35 0.69
CA LEU A 128 -4.92 -5.35 0.19
C LEU A 128 -5.09 -5.68 -1.30
N ARG A 129 -6.04 -5.05 -2.02
CA ARG A 129 -6.09 -5.12 -3.49
C ARG A 129 -4.86 -4.45 -4.13
N ALA A 130 -4.28 -3.43 -3.47
CA ALA A 130 -3.06 -2.76 -3.92
C ALA A 130 -1.77 -3.57 -3.66
N PHE A 131 -1.88 -4.72 -3.01
CA PHE A 131 -0.78 -5.64 -2.74
C PHE A 131 -0.87 -6.85 -3.67
N GLU A 132 0.29 -7.41 -3.98
CA GLU A 132 0.51 -8.64 -4.72
C GLU A 132 0.75 -9.80 -3.74
N GLU A 133 0.37 -11.01 -4.14
CA GLU A 133 0.63 -12.25 -3.40
C GLU A 133 0.98 -13.32 -4.44
N MET A 134 2.12 -14.00 -4.26
CA MET A 134 2.49 -15.13 -5.11
C MET A 134 1.45 -16.25 -5.01
N PRO A 135 1.14 -16.99 -6.09
CA PRO A 135 0.19 -18.10 -6.04
C PRO A 135 0.52 -19.13 -4.95
N ILE A 136 -0.48 -19.47 -4.14
CA ILE A 136 -0.35 -20.47 -3.07
C ILE A 136 -0.38 -21.87 -3.69
N THR A 137 0.69 -22.64 -3.45
CA THR A 137 0.85 -24.01 -3.96
C THR A 137 0.99 -25.05 -2.84
N PHE A 138 0.81 -24.64 -1.58
CA PHE A 138 0.90 -25.48 -0.39
C PHE A 138 -0.46 -25.63 0.31
N ALA A 139 -0.64 -26.72 1.05
CA ALA A 139 -1.88 -27.00 1.77
C ALA A 139 -2.11 -26.02 2.94
N PRO A 140 -3.37 -25.83 3.40
CA PRO A 140 -3.72 -24.92 4.48
C PRO A 140 -2.82 -25.04 5.72
N THR A 141 -2.46 -23.91 6.31
CA THR A 141 -1.46 -23.80 7.39
C THR A 141 -2.08 -23.88 8.78
N TYR A 142 -3.41 -23.77 8.88
CA TYR A 142 -4.19 -23.83 10.11
C TYR A 142 -5.39 -24.77 9.91
N LYS A 143 -5.96 -25.46 10.91
CA LYS A 143 -5.46 -25.69 12.27
C LYS A 143 -5.05 -27.14 12.42
N TYR A 144 -3.89 -27.41 13.00
CA TYR A 144 -3.38 -28.75 13.25
C TYR A 144 -3.47 -29.13 14.73
N ASP A 145 -3.53 -30.43 15.01
CA ASP A 145 -3.22 -30.95 16.34
C ASP A 145 -1.70 -30.89 16.53
N VAL A 146 -1.26 -30.22 17.61
CA VAL A 146 0.16 -29.99 17.90
C VAL A 146 0.92 -31.32 17.95
N GLY A 147 2.11 -31.36 17.34
CA GLY A 147 2.93 -32.57 17.23
C GLY A 147 2.53 -33.50 16.07
N THR A 148 1.50 -33.17 15.27
CA THR A 148 1.00 -34.07 14.21
C THR A 148 0.66 -33.33 12.92
N ASP A 149 0.48 -34.08 11.82
CA ASP A 149 -0.08 -33.60 10.54
C ASP A 149 -1.62 -33.75 10.45
N THR A 150 -2.27 -34.04 11.57
CA THR A 150 -3.72 -34.16 11.63
C THR A 150 -4.35 -32.79 11.82
N TYR A 151 -5.36 -32.47 10.99
CA TYR A 151 -6.16 -31.27 11.17
C TYR A 151 -7.09 -31.40 12.38
N ASP A 152 -7.24 -30.29 13.12
CA ASP A 152 -7.92 -30.12 14.41
C ASP A 152 -8.98 -31.19 14.72
N SER A 153 -8.63 -32.13 15.60
CA SER A 153 -9.52 -33.16 16.13
C SER A 153 -10.26 -32.73 17.40
N SER A 154 -10.00 -31.53 17.90
CA SER A 154 -10.70 -30.98 19.07
C SER A 154 -12.20 -30.86 18.83
N GLU A 155 -12.98 -30.69 19.91
CA GLU A 155 -14.44 -30.52 19.84
C GLU A 155 -14.87 -29.38 18.92
N LYS A 156 -14.05 -28.33 18.82
CA LYS A 156 -14.33 -27.16 17.96
C LYS A 156 -14.21 -27.46 16.47
N LYS A 157 -13.54 -28.56 16.09
CA LYS A 157 -13.33 -29.04 14.72
C LYS A 157 -13.18 -27.91 13.72
N ARG A 158 -12.15 -27.07 13.90
CA ARG A 158 -11.91 -25.94 13.00
C ARG A 158 -11.62 -26.46 11.59
N SER A 159 -12.21 -25.81 10.59
CA SER A 159 -11.93 -26.11 9.18
C SER A 159 -10.52 -25.64 8.82
N PRO A 160 -9.78 -26.39 7.98
CA PRO A 160 -8.48 -25.93 7.49
C PRO A 160 -8.59 -24.57 6.76
N ALA A 161 -7.56 -23.72 6.90
CA ALA A 161 -7.49 -22.40 6.26
C ALA A 161 -6.04 -21.92 6.01
N TRP A 162 -5.86 -21.04 5.03
CA TRP A 162 -4.63 -20.27 4.83
C TRP A 162 -4.70 -18.96 5.61
N CYS A 163 -4.45 -19.07 6.91
CA CYS A 163 -4.43 -17.94 7.83
C CYS A 163 -3.13 -17.11 7.68
N ASP A 164 -2.01 -17.79 7.44
CA ASP A 164 -0.67 -17.20 7.44
C ASP A 164 -0.25 -16.80 6.02
N ARG A 165 -0.04 -15.49 5.79
CA ARG A 165 0.09 -14.92 4.43
C ARG A 165 1.28 -13.99 4.28
N LEU A 166 1.77 -13.87 3.05
CA LEU A 166 2.79 -12.91 2.62
C LEU A 166 2.26 -12.10 1.44
N LEU A 167 2.27 -10.77 1.54
CA LEU A 167 1.84 -9.86 0.50
C LEU A 167 2.83 -8.71 0.37
N HIS A 168 3.00 -8.15 -0.83
CA HIS A 168 3.92 -7.04 -1.05
C HIS A 168 3.35 -5.97 -1.99
N ARG A 169 3.85 -4.74 -1.88
CA ARG A 169 3.56 -3.63 -2.79
C ARG A 169 4.87 -2.90 -3.07
N GLY A 170 5.20 -2.72 -4.33
CA GLY A 170 6.45 -2.02 -4.69
C GLY A 170 6.59 -1.65 -6.16
N SER A 171 5.48 -1.53 -6.90
CA SER A 171 5.45 -1.07 -8.30
C SER A 171 6.48 -1.75 -9.21
N GLY A 172 6.56 -3.09 -9.14
CA GLY A 172 7.51 -3.89 -9.94
C GLY A 172 8.94 -3.98 -9.39
N ARG A 173 9.27 -3.29 -8.30
CA ARG A 173 10.59 -3.37 -7.64
C ARG A 173 10.71 -4.46 -6.58
N ILE A 174 9.64 -5.22 -6.34
CA ILE A 174 9.66 -6.39 -5.47
C ILE A 174 9.37 -7.62 -6.31
N GLN A 175 10.31 -8.55 -6.35
CA GLN A 175 10.13 -9.86 -6.95
C GLN A 175 10.11 -10.92 -5.85
N GLN A 176 8.96 -11.55 -5.62
CA GLN A 176 8.89 -12.74 -4.79
C GLN A 176 9.50 -13.93 -5.55
N LEU A 177 10.44 -14.64 -4.91
CA LEU A 177 11.20 -15.76 -5.49
C LEU A 177 10.63 -17.12 -5.09
N ASP A 178 10.04 -17.21 -3.90
CA ASP A 178 9.31 -18.39 -3.46
C ASP A 178 8.22 -18.05 -2.44
N TYR A 179 7.33 -19.03 -2.23
CA TYR A 179 6.27 -18.97 -1.24
C TYR A 179 5.95 -20.39 -0.77
N ARG A 180 6.39 -20.73 0.45
CA ARG A 180 6.36 -22.12 0.93
C ARG A 180 5.93 -22.22 2.39
N ARG A 181 5.32 -23.34 2.70
CA ARG A 181 5.05 -23.84 4.06
C ARG A 181 6.17 -24.78 4.51
N HIS A 182 6.37 -24.90 5.82
CA HIS A 182 7.30 -25.84 6.43
C HIS A 182 6.59 -26.80 7.38
N GLU A 183 6.99 -28.07 7.38
CA GLU A 183 6.44 -29.11 8.27
C GLU A 183 7.13 -29.09 9.64
N VAL A 184 6.83 -28.04 10.41
CA VAL A 184 7.26 -27.90 11.80
C VAL A 184 6.04 -28.08 12.70
N HIS A 185 6.13 -28.98 13.67
CA HIS A 185 4.97 -29.44 14.47
C HIS A 185 4.83 -28.80 15.85
N VAL A 186 5.62 -27.77 16.15
CA VAL A 186 5.63 -27.10 17.48
C VAL A 186 4.38 -26.26 17.76
N SER A 187 3.59 -25.95 16.72
CA SER A 187 2.38 -25.12 16.78
C SER A 187 1.23 -25.79 16.02
N ASP A 188 0.01 -25.34 16.28
CA ASP A 188 -1.17 -25.65 15.48
C ASP A 188 -1.22 -24.90 14.13
N HIS A 189 -0.26 -23.99 13.91
CA HIS A 189 0.05 -23.40 12.61
C HIS A 189 1.33 -24.00 12.00
N ARG A 190 1.40 -23.98 10.67
CA ARG A 190 2.63 -24.30 9.92
C ARG A 190 3.37 -23.04 9.51
N PRO A 191 4.68 -22.90 9.78
CA PRO A 191 5.44 -21.72 9.36
C PRO A 191 5.39 -21.51 7.85
N VAL A 192 5.28 -20.25 7.44
CA VAL A 192 5.29 -19.83 6.05
C VAL A 192 6.48 -18.91 5.81
N THR A 193 7.20 -19.13 4.71
CA THR A 193 8.32 -18.28 4.30
C THR A 193 8.18 -17.87 2.85
N GLY A 194 8.73 -16.71 2.52
CA GLY A 194 8.94 -16.27 1.15
C GLY A 194 10.25 -15.49 1.07
N ARG A 195 11.00 -15.72 0.00
CA ARG A 195 12.19 -14.94 -0.35
C ARG A 195 11.80 -13.86 -1.34
N PHE A 196 12.40 -12.69 -1.18
CA PHE A 196 12.10 -11.52 -1.98
C PHE A 196 13.40 -10.88 -2.46
N LYS A 197 13.41 -10.44 -3.72
CA LYS A 197 14.43 -9.57 -4.27
C LYS A 197 13.85 -8.17 -4.39
N PHE A 198 14.47 -7.22 -3.69
CA PHE A 198 14.10 -5.81 -3.72
C PHE A 198 15.07 -5.05 -4.63
N THR A 199 14.51 -4.21 -5.50
CA THR A 199 15.27 -3.22 -6.26
C THR A 199 15.18 -1.88 -5.56
N VAL A 200 16.30 -1.42 -5.00
CA VAL A 200 16.41 -0.12 -4.33
C VAL A 200 17.00 0.92 -5.28
N LYS A 201 16.65 2.18 -5.06
CA LYS A 201 17.22 3.36 -5.74
C LYS A 201 18.27 4.01 -4.85
N SER A 202 19.27 4.59 -5.50
CA SER A 202 20.24 5.50 -4.89
C SER A 202 20.27 6.76 -5.76
N ILE A 203 20.20 7.94 -5.13
CA ILE A 203 20.05 9.23 -5.79
C ILE A 203 21.42 9.92 -5.82
N SER A 204 21.88 10.26 -7.02
CA SER A 204 23.06 11.11 -7.20
C SER A 204 22.67 12.56 -6.86
N PRO A 205 23.29 13.20 -5.84
CA PRO A 205 22.92 14.56 -5.43
C PRO A 205 23.09 15.58 -6.57
N ARG A 206 24.14 15.42 -7.38
CA ARG A 206 24.41 16.32 -8.51
C ARG A 206 23.33 16.19 -9.58
N GLU A 207 23.00 14.97 -10.00
CA GLU A 207 21.99 14.74 -11.04
C GLU A 207 20.60 15.15 -10.55
N ARG A 208 20.30 14.91 -9.26
CA ARG A 208 19.05 15.34 -8.62
C ARG A 208 18.84 16.84 -8.68
N ILE A 209 19.88 17.63 -8.41
CA ILE A 209 19.83 19.10 -8.47
C ILE A 209 19.60 19.57 -9.92
N LEU A 210 20.31 18.98 -10.89
CA LEU A 210 20.16 19.34 -12.29
C LEU A 210 18.75 19.02 -12.82
N ALA A 211 18.24 17.82 -12.50
CA ALA A 211 16.88 17.41 -12.86
C ALA A 211 15.83 18.31 -12.18
N TRP A 212 16.03 18.69 -10.92
CA TRP A 212 15.14 19.61 -10.22
C TRP A 212 15.04 20.97 -10.91
N ALA A 213 16.19 21.54 -11.26
CA ALA A 213 16.25 22.86 -11.90
C ALA A 213 15.53 22.84 -13.26
N ASP A 214 15.73 21.79 -14.05
CA ASP A 214 15.04 21.59 -15.33
C ASP A 214 13.52 21.44 -15.13
N CYS A 215 13.07 20.58 -14.21
CA CYS A 215 11.65 20.44 -13.88
C CYS A 215 11.01 21.76 -13.42
N GLN A 216 11.71 22.53 -12.57
CA GLN A 216 11.22 23.81 -12.08
C GLN A 216 11.06 24.82 -13.22
N GLN A 217 12.05 24.89 -14.12
CA GLN A 217 11.99 25.77 -15.29
C GLN A 217 10.82 25.40 -16.22
N GLN A 218 10.63 24.11 -16.50
CA GLN A 218 9.52 23.63 -17.33
C GLN A 218 8.17 23.92 -16.67
N PHE A 219 8.06 23.70 -15.36
CA PHE A 219 6.84 23.99 -14.61
C PHE A 219 6.49 25.49 -14.60
N GLU A 220 7.49 26.36 -14.45
CA GLU A 220 7.29 27.81 -14.53
C GLU A 220 6.82 28.25 -15.93
N ALA A 221 7.44 27.72 -16.99
CA ALA A 221 7.03 27.99 -18.37
C ALA A 221 5.59 27.53 -18.62
N PHE A 222 5.24 26.32 -18.19
CA PHE A 222 3.88 25.78 -18.29
C PHE A 222 2.87 26.66 -17.53
N ARG A 223 3.16 27.00 -16.27
CA ARG A 223 2.30 27.83 -15.43
C ARG A 223 2.07 29.21 -16.02
N GLN A 224 3.09 29.82 -16.62
CA GLN A 224 2.96 31.10 -17.31
C GLN A 224 2.05 31.00 -18.53
N LYS A 225 2.24 29.96 -19.35
CA LYS A 225 1.41 29.70 -20.52
C LYS A 225 -0.06 29.50 -20.15
N GLU A 226 -0.36 28.53 -19.27
CA GLU A 226 -1.73 28.25 -18.83
C GLU A 226 -2.37 29.49 -18.17
N GLY A 227 -1.60 30.21 -17.34
CA GLY A 227 -2.08 31.45 -16.73
C GLY A 227 -2.38 32.56 -17.74
N GLN A 228 -1.67 32.62 -18.86
CA GLN A 228 -2.00 33.54 -19.96
C GLN A 228 -3.25 33.09 -20.71
N GLU A 229 -3.37 31.80 -21.00
CA GLU A 229 -4.53 31.23 -21.69
C GLU A 229 -5.82 31.40 -20.86
N GLU A 230 -5.79 31.13 -19.56
CA GLU A 230 -6.94 31.36 -18.67
C GLU A 230 -7.32 32.85 -18.57
N LYS A 231 -6.34 33.75 -18.43
CA LYS A 231 -6.61 35.21 -18.42
C LYS A 231 -7.30 35.63 -19.71
N LEU A 232 -6.83 35.14 -20.85
CA LEU A 232 -7.39 35.46 -22.17
C LEU A 232 -8.81 34.91 -22.30
N ASN A 233 -9.01 33.64 -21.92
CA ASN A 233 -10.32 32.98 -21.91
C ASN A 233 -11.32 33.75 -21.02
N TYR A 234 -10.92 34.13 -19.81
CA TYR A 234 -11.75 34.92 -18.91
C TYR A 234 -12.17 36.27 -19.52
N LEU A 235 -11.23 37.04 -20.06
CA LEU A 235 -11.53 38.34 -20.65
C LEU A 235 -12.41 38.22 -21.89
N MET A 236 -12.18 37.21 -22.73
CA MET A 236 -12.94 37.02 -23.96
C MET A 236 -14.31 36.42 -23.72
N ASN A 237 -14.39 35.33 -22.97
CA ASN A 237 -15.61 34.51 -22.88
C ASN A 237 -16.50 34.90 -21.70
N LEU A 238 -15.95 35.46 -20.62
CA LEU A 238 -16.74 35.89 -19.46
C LEU A 238 -17.02 37.39 -19.46
N ILE A 239 -16.01 38.21 -19.76
CA ILE A 239 -16.18 39.68 -19.76
C ILE A 239 -16.66 40.20 -21.13
N GLY A 240 -16.30 39.52 -22.23
CA GLY A 240 -16.75 39.86 -23.58
C GLY A 240 -15.84 40.81 -24.34
N TYR A 241 -14.57 40.95 -23.94
CA TYR A 241 -13.58 41.70 -24.73
C TYR A 241 -13.15 40.91 -25.98
N ASP A 242 -12.79 41.62 -27.05
CA ASP A 242 -12.14 40.98 -28.20
C ASP A 242 -10.70 40.53 -27.85
N GLN A 243 -10.11 39.71 -28.72
CA GLN A 243 -8.80 39.12 -28.49
C GLN A 243 -7.68 40.18 -28.40
N ALA A 244 -7.69 41.21 -29.24
CA ALA A 244 -6.63 42.22 -29.27
C ALA A 244 -6.67 43.07 -27.99
N THR A 245 -7.86 43.52 -27.60
CA THR A 245 -8.07 44.26 -26.34
C THR A 245 -7.66 43.40 -25.13
N SER A 246 -8.03 42.13 -25.11
CA SER A 246 -7.69 41.21 -24.02
C SER A 246 -6.18 41.01 -23.88
N GLN A 247 -5.46 40.83 -25.00
CA GLN A 247 -4.00 40.71 -25.00
C GLN A 247 -3.32 41.98 -24.48
N GLN A 248 -3.77 43.16 -24.92
CA GLN A 248 -3.23 44.45 -24.46
C GLN A 248 -3.42 44.62 -22.94
N LEU A 249 -4.62 44.32 -22.42
CA LEU A 249 -4.91 44.43 -20.99
C LEU A 249 -4.03 43.52 -20.13
N ILE A 250 -3.74 42.30 -20.61
CA ILE A 250 -2.84 41.37 -19.93
C ILE A 250 -1.40 41.91 -19.93
N GLN A 251 -0.91 42.38 -21.09
CA GLN A 251 0.45 42.93 -21.23
C GLN A 251 0.64 44.18 -20.34
N ASP A 252 -0.31 45.11 -20.35
CA ASP A 252 -0.27 46.32 -19.53
C ASP A 252 -0.21 46.00 -18.03
N LYS A 253 -0.95 44.97 -17.60
CA LYS A 253 -0.98 44.54 -16.20
C LYS A 253 0.34 43.89 -15.79
N ASP A 254 0.90 43.04 -16.64
CA ASP A 254 2.17 42.35 -16.36
C ASP A 254 3.35 43.35 -16.37
N ALA A 255 3.33 44.36 -17.26
CA ALA A 255 4.31 45.46 -17.26
C ALA A 255 4.28 46.30 -15.98
N ARG A 256 3.09 46.62 -15.44
CA ARG A 256 2.94 47.33 -14.15
C ARG A 256 3.43 46.52 -12.95
N LYS A 257 3.38 45.18 -13.02
CA LYS A 257 3.91 44.29 -11.97
C LYS A 257 5.43 44.31 -11.92
N LEU A 258 6.10 44.29 -13.08
CA LEU A 258 7.56 44.33 -13.20
C LEU A 258 8.16 45.64 -12.65
N GLN A 259 7.43 46.75 -12.73
CA GLN A 259 7.87 48.05 -12.19
C GLN A 259 7.77 48.16 -10.65
N ARG A 260 7.22 47.17 -9.94
CA ARG A 260 6.89 47.27 -8.50
C ARG A 260 7.82 46.53 -7.52
N SER A 261 9.00 46.01 -7.89
CA SER A 261 9.97 45.46 -6.91
C SER A 261 11.44 45.54 -7.38
N PRO A 262 12.45 45.78 -6.48
CA PRO A 262 12.41 45.60 -5.02
C PRO A 262 12.74 46.84 -4.16
N SER A 263 11.93 47.05 -3.11
CA SER A 263 12.34 47.67 -1.84
C SER A 263 11.63 46.93 -0.71
N ARG A 264 12.28 45.92 -0.12
CA ARG A 264 12.08 45.45 1.28
C ARG A 264 12.96 44.24 1.58
N HIS A 265 14.23 44.51 1.89
CA HIS A 265 15.04 43.75 2.84
C HIS A 265 15.99 44.77 3.51
N VAL A 266 15.47 45.47 4.53
CA VAL A 266 16.26 46.07 5.62
C VAL A 266 15.40 45.94 6.86
N GLU A 267 15.70 44.92 7.65
CA GLU A 267 15.81 44.88 9.12
C GLU A 267 15.90 43.41 9.58
#